data_AF-A0A660XU14-F1
#
_entry.id   AF-A0A660XU14-F1
#
_cell.length_a   1.000
_cell.length_b   1.000
_cell.length_c   1.000
_cell.angle_alpha   90.00
_cell.angle_beta   90.00
_cell.angle_gamma   90.00
#
_symmetry.space_group_name_H-M   'P 1'
#
loop_
_entity.id
_entity.type
_entity.pdbx_description
1 polymer ?
#
loop_
_entity_poly.entity_id
_entity_poly.type
_entity_poly.pdbx_seq_one_letter_code
_entity_poly.pdbx_strand_id
1 'polypeptide(L)'
;MRKYLIVIALIVGGLTSGIFYLSCEKGIISEPYPNQLPDTKLFIQPDTCGFDTTSSTQYLNWWGVDPDGEVIGYFYQWSFFEEENPDSFIWTTSESDTFHVPIRKDVDYFWFKVKAVDNSAKWDYPEPTISETDDEYFSDTGSEYRVYDSLDVILYEGEIPGIQTQYGDLLTTLRGDKFYSLPPTDTTGAVDPTPAYAVFPIKNSPPSVSFVYGSNPSDTTAVKTFTIRSFFWIGTDPDGNESITNFFYALFPKDAPPPSDIDDFANGYINGVLESAIRSVTLRDIPGGEWVFYLAARDIAGQASEIIRYPKEEGTWTVVEPVLNGTLFIDDYANITDGDELYPACLDSLLGPGNYSNWNIEERIPYSKIDIKETLDLFNYIIYYADGYSQLSKLSNEILNYVMAENEDNHILISSINATDSDDSLYAFLSSDAIDLVKRSYPFKTSGDYRINPGQIIYSRDSNYVDLKVTPGRIISNPVGLVLGADADTLYQLPLSNREEWEGEPVIGLKYPHDAPAKLIFLSFTLHNANGKGNVIEVLREFLER
;
A
#
# COMPACT_ATOMS: atom_id res chain seq x y z
N MET A 1 -29.21 97.71 -41.34
CA MET A 1 -28.16 97.20 -40.43
C MET A 1 -27.40 96.08 -41.14
N ARG A 2 -26.11 95.95 -40.81
CA ARG A 2 -25.03 95.35 -41.60
C ARG A 2 -25.21 93.90 -42.08
N LYS A 3 -24.85 93.73 -43.36
CA LYS A 3 -24.00 92.67 -43.97
C LYS A 3 -24.54 91.23 -44.09
N TYR A 4 -24.70 90.87 -45.36
CA TYR A 4 -24.47 89.59 -46.04
C TYR A 4 -23.48 88.60 -45.41
N LEU A 5 -23.62 87.34 -45.87
CA LEU A 5 -22.76 86.15 -45.72
C LEU A 5 -23.04 85.40 -44.41
N ILE A 6 -23.47 84.13 -44.38
CA ILE A 6 -22.95 82.90 -45.00
C ILE A 6 -24.12 81.88 -44.87
N VAL A 7 -24.73 81.35 -45.94
CA VAL A 7 -24.26 80.23 -46.77
C VAL A 7 -24.01 78.96 -45.94
N ILE A 8 -24.85 77.93 -46.12
CA ILE A 8 -24.68 76.54 -45.65
C ILE A 8 -25.07 76.28 -44.18
N ALA A 9 -26.34 75.94 -43.97
CA ALA A 9 -26.82 74.80 -43.19
C ALA A 9 -28.32 74.97 -42.96
N LEU A 10 -29.09 73.91 -43.21
CA LEU A 10 -30.54 73.81 -43.03
C LEU A 10 -31.39 74.34 -44.20
N ILE A 11 -32.07 73.37 -44.84
CA ILE A 11 -33.21 73.53 -45.75
C ILE A 11 -32.82 73.81 -47.21
N VAL A 12 -32.12 72.86 -47.83
CA VAL A 12 -32.64 72.28 -49.10
C VAL A 12 -33.48 71.08 -48.68
N GLY A 13 -34.69 71.40 -48.18
CA GLY A 13 -35.74 70.43 -47.95
C GLY A 13 -36.40 70.14 -49.29
N GLY A 14 -36.02 69.02 -49.91
CA GLY A 14 -36.60 68.56 -51.16
C GLY A 14 -35.59 67.84 -52.03
N LEU A 15 -35.77 66.52 -52.15
CA LEU A 15 -35.04 65.58 -53.01
C LEU A 15 -33.61 65.21 -52.57
N THR A 16 -33.52 64.23 -51.67
CA THR A 16 -32.62 63.06 -51.79
C THR A 16 -33.07 62.03 -50.76
N SER A 17 -34.25 61.43 -50.99
CA SER A 17 -34.70 60.23 -50.29
C SER A 17 -34.67 59.10 -51.31
N GLY A 18 -33.78 58.13 -51.10
CA GLY A 18 -33.56 57.03 -52.02
C GLY A 18 -32.15 56.43 -51.97
N ILE A 19 -31.56 56.30 -50.78
CA ILE A 19 -30.48 55.32 -50.61
C ILE A 19 -31.18 53.98 -50.39
N PHE A 20 -31.21 53.19 -51.46
CA PHE A 20 -31.59 51.79 -51.42
C PHE A 20 -30.64 51.07 -50.47
N TYR A 21 -31.16 50.66 -49.32
CA TYR A 21 -30.58 49.54 -48.57
C TYR A 21 -30.74 48.31 -49.46
N LEU A 22 -29.71 48.00 -50.26
CA LEU A 22 -29.48 46.64 -50.73
C LEU A 22 -29.03 45.83 -49.50
N SER A 23 -29.99 45.54 -48.63
CA SER A 23 -29.90 44.35 -47.79
C SER A 23 -29.80 43.19 -48.77
N CYS A 24 -28.74 42.40 -48.68
CA CYS A 24 -28.76 41.07 -49.24
C CYS A 24 -29.76 40.29 -48.38
N GLU A 25 -31.06 40.43 -48.68
CA GLU A 25 -32.02 39.39 -48.34
C GLU A 25 -31.51 38.15 -49.08
N LYS A 26 -30.75 37.33 -48.37
CA LYS A 26 -30.67 35.90 -48.69
C LYS A 26 -32.13 35.48 -48.63
N GLY A 27 -32.76 35.37 -49.81
CA GLY A 27 -34.19 35.14 -49.91
C GLY A 27 -34.59 34.01 -48.97
N ILE A 28 -35.76 34.14 -48.35
CA ILE A 28 -36.35 33.02 -47.60
C ILE A 28 -36.51 31.89 -48.61
N ILE A 29 -35.54 30.97 -48.59
CA ILE A 29 -35.56 29.72 -49.32
C ILE A 29 -36.73 28.94 -48.76
N SER A 30 -37.76 28.76 -49.59
CA SER A 30 -38.99 28.05 -49.22
C SER A 30 -38.81 26.54 -49.20
N GLU A 31 -37.64 26.05 -49.58
CA GLU A 31 -37.28 24.63 -49.58
C GLU A 31 -35.91 24.48 -48.90
N PRO A 32 -35.77 23.55 -47.93
CA PRO A 32 -34.47 23.25 -47.34
C PRO A 32 -33.48 22.84 -48.45
N TYR A 33 -32.21 23.21 -48.29
CA TYR A 33 -31.18 22.69 -49.18
C TYR A 33 -31.20 21.15 -49.13
N PRO A 34 -31.03 20.45 -50.27
CA PRO A 34 -30.91 19.01 -50.25
C PRO A 34 -29.71 18.59 -49.39
N ASN A 35 -29.90 17.55 -48.56
CA ASN A 35 -28.86 17.06 -47.64
C ASN A 35 -27.54 16.83 -48.36
N GLN A 36 -26.44 17.30 -47.78
CA GLN A 36 -25.08 16.90 -48.15
C GLN A 36 -24.48 16.06 -47.03
N LEU A 37 -23.56 15.16 -47.40
CA LEU A 37 -22.91 14.29 -46.43
C LEU A 37 -21.85 15.07 -45.64
N PRO A 38 -21.66 14.77 -44.35
CA PRO A 38 -20.64 15.40 -43.54
C PRO A 38 -19.24 14.85 -43.90
N ASP A 39 -18.20 15.62 -43.55
CA ASP A 39 -16.78 15.26 -43.72
C ASP A 39 -16.09 15.20 -42.36
N THR A 40 -15.56 14.03 -42.00
CA THR A 40 -14.95 13.74 -40.70
C THR A 40 -13.46 14.02 -40.72
N LYS A 41 -12.95 14.62 -39.63
CA LYS A 41 -11.54 14.86 -39.38
C LYS A 41 -11.12 14.22 -38.06
N LEU A 42 -9.88 13.74 -38.02
CA LEU A 42 -9.29 13.07 -36.87
C LEU A 42 -7.89 13.65 -36.62
N PHE A 43 -7.58 13.89 -35.36
CA PHE A 43 -6.30 14.38 -34.89
C PHE A 43 -5.87 13.61 -33.64
N ILE A 44 -4.60 13.20 -33.63
CA ILE A 44 -3.97 12.55 -32.49
C ILE A 44 -3.13 13.61 -31.79
N GLN A 45 -3.38 13.84 -30.51
CA GLN A 45 -2.51 14.71 -29.74
C GLN A 45 -1.25 13.92 -29.37
N PRO A 46 -0.06 14.32 -29.83
CA PRO A 46 1.17 13.67 -29.41
C PRO A 46 1.39 13.95 -27.92
N ASP A 47 1.85 12.94 -27.19
CA ASP A 47 2.40 13.14 -25.86
C ASP A 47 3.74 13.89 -25.94
N THR A 48 4.36 14.13 -24.78
CA THR A 48 5.66 14.81 -24.68
C THR A 48 6.80 14.10 -25.44
N CYS A 49 6.59 12.88 -25.95
CA CYS A 49 7.57 12.04 -26.61
C CYS A 49 7.54 12.15 -28.16
N GLY A 50 6.52 12.80 -28.73
CA GLY A 50 6.41 13.06 -30.18
C GLY A 50 5.66 11.97 -30.97
N PHE A 51 5.55 12.15 -32.30
CA PHE A 51 4.74 11.28 -33.18
C PHE A 51 5.39 9.92 -33.53
N ASP A 52 6.64 9.67 -33.12
CA ASP A 52 7.39 8.47 -33.52
C ASP A 52 7.17 7.28 -32.56
N THR A 53 6.79 7.56 -31.31
CA THR A 53 6.40 6.58 -30.28
C THR A 53 5.45 7.23 -29.29
N THR A 54 4.28 6.63 -29.10
CA THR A 54 3.25 7.13 -28.16
C THR A 54 3.05 6.13 -27.03
N SER A 55 2.71 6.59 -25.82
CA SER A 55 2.43 5.72 -24.66
C SER A 55 1.21 4.80 -24.87
N SER A 56 1.00 3.81 -24.00
CA SER A 56 -0.19 2.94 -24.02
C SER A 56 -1.52 3.70 -23.90
N THR A 57 -1.47 4.96 -23.44
CA THR A 57 -2.63 5.84 -23.30
C THR A 57 -2.64 6.89 -24.41
N GLN A 58 -3.76 6.97 -25.13
CA GLN A 58 -3.89 7.78 -26.34
C GLN A 58 -5.03 8.76 -26.20
N TYR A 59 -4.75 10.04 -26.44
CA TYR A 59 -5.77 11.09 -26.48
C TYR A 59 -6.11 11.45 -27.94
N LEU A 60 -7.31 11.05 -28.35
CA LEU A 60 -7.80 11.27 -29.72
C LEU A 60 -8.84 12.38 -29.73
N ASN A 61 -8.75 13.25 -30.73
CA ASN A 61 -9.70 14.33 -31.00
C ASN A 61 -10.25 14.18 -32.42
N TRP A 62 -11.55 14.36 -32.60
CA TRP A 62 -12.19 14.31 -33.90
C TRP A 62 -13.28 15.35 -34.00
N TRP A 63 -13.55 15.81 -35.21
CA TRP A 63 -14.66 16.71 -35.48
C TRP A 63 -15.20 16.47 -36.89
N GLY A 64 -16.46 16.82 -37.11
CA GLY A 64 -17.10 16.77 -38.42
C GLY A 64 -17.44 18.16 -38.92
N VAL A 65 -17.52 18.31 -40.24
CA VAL A 65 -18.04 19.51 -40.89
C VAL A 65 -19.15 19.10 -41.83
N ASP A 66 -20.31 19.68 -41.65
CA ASP A 66 -21.47 19.48 -42.53
C ASP A 66 -21.70 20.73 -43.40
N PRO A 67 -21.71 20.63 -44.75
CA PRO A 67 -21.81 21.79 -45.63
C PRO A 67 -23.15 22.53 -45.59
N ASP A 68 -24.25 21.86 -45.24
CA ASP A 68 -25.61 22.40 -45.28
C ASP A 68 -26.36 22.35 -43.95
N GLY A 69 -25.75 21.81 -42.90
CA GLY A 69 -26.31 21.74 -41.56
C GLY A 69 -25.26 21.65 -40.46
N GLU A 70 -25.52 20.78 -39.48
CA GLU A 70 -24.71 20.61 -38.28
C GLU A 70 -24.44 19.11 -38.04
N VAL A 71 -23.27 18.80 -37.49
CA VAL A 71 -22.93 17.45 -37.03
C VAL A 71 -23.50 17.24 -35.64
N ILE A 72 -24.26 16.16 -35.47
CA ILE A 72 -25.01 15.86 -34.25
C ILE A 72 -24.38 14.74 -33.41
N GLY A 73 -23.39 14.04 -33.97
CA GLY A 73 -22.59 13.06 -33.24
C GLY A 73 -21.71 12.23 -34.16
N TYR A 74 -21.15 11.16 -33.59
CA TYR A 74 -20.10 10.36 -34.21
C TYR A 74 -20.30 8.88 -33.92
N PHE A 75 -19.96 8.07 -34.91
CA PHE A 75 -19.74 6.64 -34.76
C PHE A 75 -18.25 6.37 -34.77
N TYR A 76 -17.70 5.72 -33.75
CA TYR A 76 -16.30 5.30 -33.73
C TYR A 76 -16.10 3.80 -33.47
N GLN A 77 -14.96 3.28 -33.91
CA GLN A 77 -14.52 1.91 -33.70
C GLN A 77 -12.99 1.87 -33.62
N TRP A 78 -12.43 0.94 -32.85
CA TRP A 78 -10.99 0.83 -32.65
C TRP A 78 -10.53 -0.61 -32.41
N SER A 79 -9.22 -0.83 -32.32
CA SER A 79 -8.59 -2.17 -32.23
C SER A 79 -9.02 -3.08 -31.07
N PHE A 80 -9.83 -2.59 -30.12
CA PHE A 80 -10.45 -3.44 -29.08
C PHE A 80 -11.51 -4.40 -29.67
N PHE A 81 -12.18 -4.00 -30.74
CA PHE A 81 -13.11 -4.86 -31.47
C PHE A 81 -12.28 -5.78 -32.36
N GLU A 82 -12.09 -7.05 -31.93
CA GLU A 82 -11.18 -8.03 -32.55
C GLU A 82 -11.33 -8.17 -34.08
N GLU A 83 -12.50 -7.82 -34.63
CA GLU A 83 -12.75 -7.73 -36.08
C GLU A 83 -13.35 -6.37 -36.47
N GLU A 84 -12.97 -5.90 -37.66
CA GLU A 84 -13.62 -4.75 -38.31
C GLU A 84 -15.05 -5.13 -38.71
N ASN A 85 -15.99 -4.93 -37.78
CA ASN A 85 -17.41 -5.11 -38.05
C ASN A 85 -18.10 -3.74 -38.31
N PRO A 86 -18.65 -3.50 -39.52
CA PRO A 86 -19.38 -2.28 -39.85
C PRO A 86 -20.59 -2.00 -38.96
N ASP A 87 -21.09 -3.01 -38.24
CA ASP A 87 -22.23 -2.91 -37.32
C ASP A 87 -21.80 -2.73 -35.85
N SER A 88 -20.51 -2.60 -35.54
CA SER A 88 -19.97 -2.53 -34.17
C SER A 88 -19.51 -1.13 -33.72
N PHE A 89 -19.91 -0.09 -34.44
CA PHE A 89 -19.54 1.28 -34.08
C PHE A 89 -20.23 1.73 -32.79
N ILE A 90 -19.46 2.36 -31.90
CA ILE A 90 -19.98 3.02 -30.70
C ILE A 90 -20.45 4.43 -31.09
N TRP A 91 -21.64 4.80 -30.64
CA TRP A 91 -22.17 6.16 -30.76
C TRP A 91 -21.64 7.07 -29.65
N THR A 92 -21.26 8.30 -30.00
CA THR A 92 -20.90 9.35 -29.05
C THR A 92 -21.22 10.73 -29.62
N THR A 93 -21.49 11.69 -28.73
CA THR A 93 -21.56 13.12 -29.07
C THR A 93 -20.29 13.87 -28.69
N SER A 94 -19.33 13.20 -28.05
CA SER A 94 -18.06 13.80 -27.66
C SER A 94 -17.12 13.89 -28.86
N GLU A 95 -16.28 14.93 -28.87
CA GLU A 95 -15.27 15.20 -29.91
C GLU A 95 -13.86 14.76 -29.49
N SER A 96 -13.73 14.14 -28.32
CA SER A 96 -12.47 13.60 -27.83
C SER A 96 -12.71 12.47 -26.84
N ASP A 97 -11.76 11.54 -26.74
CA ASP A 97 -11.73 10.53 -25.66
C ASP A 97 -10.30 10.00 -25.41
N THR A 98 -10.11 9.30 -24.30
CA THR A 98 -8.85 8.67 -23.90
C THR A 98 -8.94 7.15 -24.02
N PHE A 99 -8.04 6.55 -24.77
CA PHE A 99 -8.00 5.12 -25.03
C PHE A 99 -6.78 4.49 -24.37
N HIS A 100 -6.99 3.44 -23.58
CA HIS A 100 -5.93 2.61 -23.01
C HIS A 100 -5.75 1.36 -23.85
N VAL A 101 -4.55 1.19 -24.40
CA VAL A 101 -4.22 0.08 -25.30
C VAL A 101 -3.28 -0.89 -24.58
N PRO A 102 -3.70 -2.13 -24.31
CA PRO A 102 -2.81 -3.12 -23.73
C PRO A 102 -1.76 -3.51 -24.76
N ILE A 103 -0.50 -3.11 -24.54
CA ILE A 103 0.61 -3.45 -25.43
C ILE A 103 0.97 -4.92 -25.20
N ARG A 104 0.78 -5.78 -26.20
CA ARG A 104 1.03 -7.24 -26.08
C ARG A 104 2.33 -7.68 -26.75
N LYS A 105 3.05 -6.75 -27.39
CA LYS A 105 4.25 -6.98 -28.21
C LYS A 105 5.15 -5.74 -28.17
N ASP A 106 6.45 -5.90 -28.42
CA ASP A 106 7.44 -4.80 -28.43
C ASP A 106 7.00 -3.58 -29.28
N VAL A 107 6.36 -3.83 -30.43
CA VAL A 107 5.61 -2.82 -31.18
C VAL A 107 4.25 -3.42 -31.54
N ASP A 108 3.19 -2.69 -31.24
CA ASP A 108 1.83 -3.02 -31.67
C ASP A 108 1.24 -1.90 -32.54
N TYR A 109 0.34 -2.28 -33.44
CA TYR A 109 -0.31 -1.35 -34.36
C TYR A 109 -1.76 -1.16 -33.95
N PHE A 110 -2.04 0.05 -33.48
CA PHE A 110 -3.39 0.43 -33.13
C PHE A 110 -4.06 1.18 -34.28
N TRP A 111 -5.33 0.90 -34.51
CA TRP A 111 -6.17 1.57 -35.49
C TRP A 111 -7.43 2.14 -34.86
N PHE A 112 -7.84 3.31 -35.34
CA PHE A 112 -9.05 4.02 -34.94
C PHE A 112 -9.81 4.52 -36.17
N LYS A 113 -11.13 4.38 -36.16
CA LYS A 113 -12.06 4.88 -37.19
C LYS A 113 -13.14 5.72 -36.53
N VAL A 114 -13.49 6.85 -37.14
CA VAL A 114 -14.63 7.67 -36.73
C VAL A 114 -15.36 8.24 -37.94
N LYS A 115 -16.69 8.34 -37.84
CA LYS A 115 -17.58 8.91 -38.86
C LYS A 115 -18.50 9.92 -38.20
N ALA A 116 -18.56 11.13 -38.75
CA ALA A 116 -19.53 12.13 -38.37
C ALA A 116 -20.92 11.78 -38.89
N VAL A 117 -21.93 12.21 -38.15
CA VAL A 117 -23.35 12.08 -38.49
C VAL A 117 -23.97 13.46 -38.47
N ASP A 118 -24.60 13.86 -39.57
CA ASP A 118 -25.27 15.14 -39.74
C ASP A 118 -26.71 15.17 -39.16
N ASN A 119 -27.32 16.35 -39.18
CA ASN A 119 -28.67 16.60 -38.68
C ASN A 119 -29.81 16.06 -39.57
N SER A 120 -29.52 15.30 -40.63
CA SER A 120 -30.53 14.58 -41.43
C SER A 120 -30.84 13.17 -40.92
N ALA A 121 -30.01 12.64 -40.02
CA ALA A 121 -30.29 11.38 -39.34
C ALA A 121 -31.57 11.48 -38.49
N LYS A 122 -32.26 10.35 -38.32
CA LYS A 122 -33.53 10.30 -37.59
C LYS A 122 -33.42 9.47 -36.33
N TRP A 123 -34.09 9.97 -35.30
CA TRP A 123 -34.34 9.33 -34.02
C TRP A 123 -35.82 9.01 -33.95
N ASP A 124 -36.24 8.01 -34.73
CA ASP A 124 -37.60 7.46 -34.64
C ASP A 124 -37.63 6.45 -33.49
N TYR A 125 -37.41 6.99 -32.28
CA TYR A 125 -37.68 6.26 -31.06
C TYR A 125 -39.18 6.38 -30.81
N PRO A 126 -39.88 5.25 -30.57
CA PRO A 126 -41.28 5.31 -30.22
C PRO A 126 -41.44 6.22 -29.00
N GLU A 127 -42.39 7.15 -29.09
CA GLU A 127 -42.77 7.98 -27.95
C GLU A 127 -43.07 7.05 -26.78
N PRO A 128 -42.33 7.14 -25.67
CA PRO A 128 -42.54 6.23 -24.56
C PRO A 128 -43.98 6.41 -24.07
N THR A 129 -44.69 5.30 -23.85
CA THR A 129 -46.11 5.36 -23.47
C THR A 129 -46.20 5.98 -22.08
N ILE A 130 -46.88 7.11 -21.96
CA ILE A 130 -47.14 7.74 -20.67
C ILE A 130 -48.16 6.87 -19.92
N SER A 131 -47.85 6.50 -18.68
CA SER A 131 -48.77 5.84 -17.75
C SER A 131 -50.03 6.71 -17.58
N GLU A 132 -51.21 6.18 -17.90
CA GLU A 132 -52.49 6.88 -17.68
C GLU A 132 -52.78 7.12 -16.19
N THR A 133 -52.11 6.40 -15.28
CA THR A 133 -52.33 6.55 -13.84
C THR A 133 -51.49 7.66 -13.22
N ASP A 134 -50.31 7.95 -13.77
CA ASP A 134 -49.28 8.73 -13.06
C ASP A 134 -48.67 9.86 -13.91
N ASP A 135 -49.02 9.96 -15.21
CA ASP A 135 -48.42 10.88 -16.19
C ASP A 135 -46.87 10.76 -16.30
N GLU A 136 -46.33 9.56 -15.99
CA GLU A 136 -44.89 9.25 -16.05
C GLU A 136 -44.61 8.07 -17.01
N TYR A 137 -43.38 7.96 -17.54
CA TYR A 137 -43.00 6.97 -18.58
C TYR A 137 -42.76 5.53 -18.04
N PHE A 138 -43.02 5.30 -16.76
CA PHE A 138 -43.03 4.01 -16.08
C PHE A 138 -44.24 4.00 -15.14
N SER A 139 -44.84 2.84 -14.86
CA SER A 139 -45.81 2.74 -13.76
C SER A 139 -45.09 2.15 -12.54
N ASP A 140 -44.97 2.96 -11.50
CA ASP A 140 -44.51 2.53 -10.18
C ASP A 140 -45.64 1.74 -9.52
N THR A 141 -45.61 0.43 -9.73
CA THR A 141 -46.55 -0.53 -9.14
C THR A 141 -45.94 -1.31 -7.99
N GLY A 142 -44.67 -1.01 -7.68
CA GLY A 142 -43.93 -1.46 -6.52
C GLY A 142 -44.44 -0.90 -5.21
N SER A 143 -43.77 -1.30 -4.13
CA SER A 143 -44.15 -0.87 -2.77
C SER A 143 -43.42 0.40 -2.31
N GLU A 144 -42.38 0.82 -3.03
CA GLU A 144 -41.53 1.95 -2.69
C GLU A 144 -41.54 3.01 -3.80
N TYR A 145 -41.97 4.22 -3.46
CA TYR A 145 -42.15 5.31 -4.43
C TYR A 145 -40.83 5.74 -5.09
N ARG A 146 -40.76 5.64 -6.42
CA ARG A 146 -39.62 6.04 -7.29
C ARG A 146 -38.32 5.26 -7.06
N VAL A 147 -38.42 4.03 -6.59
CA VAL A 147 -37.31 3.09 -6.43
C VAL A 147 -37.59 1.87 -7.30
N TYR A 148 -36.67 1.52 -8.22
CA TYR A 148 -36.88 0.40 -9.12
C TYR A 148 -36.95 -0.93 -8.34
N ASP A 149 -38.13 -1.54 -8.29
CA ASP A 149 -38.33 -2.87 -7.73
C ASP A 149 -38.82 -3.88 -8.77
N SER A 150 -38.80 -5.18 -8.42
CA SER A 150 -39.14 -6.25 -9.35
C SER A 150 -40.61 -6.27 -9.83
N LEU A 151 -41.47 -5.42 -9.25
CA LEU A 151 -42.87 -5.28 -9.58
C LEU A 151 -43.14 -4.03 -10.44
N ASP A 152 -42.14 -3.21 -10.74
CA ASP A 152 -42.29 -2.07 -11.63
C ASP A 152 -42.39 -2.49 -13.09
N VAL A 153 -43.35 -1.90 -13.80
CA VAL A 153 -43.61 -2.20 -15.20
C VAL A 153 -42.97 -1.13 -16.08
N ILE A 154 -41.90 -1.50 -16.77
CA ILE A 154 -41.32 -0.70 -17.86
C ILE A 154 -42.19 -0.92 -19.11
N LEU A 155 -42.90 0.13 -19.54
CA LEU A 155 -43.78 0.07 -20.69
C LEU A 155 -42.97 0.26 -21.99
N TYR A 156 -42.54 -0.84 -22.62
CA TYR A 156 -42.20 -0.83 -24.05
C TYR A 156 -42.57 -2.17 -24.71
N GLU A 157 -43.21 -2.12 -25.88
CA GLU A 157 -43.48 -3.28 -26.72
C GLU A 157 -42.33 -3.43 -27.75
N GLY A 158 -41.37 -4.30 -27.45
CA GLY A 158 -40.32 -4.69 -28.40
C GLY A 158 -38.96 -4.92 -27.73
N GLU A 159 -38.28 -6.00 -28.10
CA GLU A 159 -36.92 -6.31 -27.61
C GLU A 159 -35.89 -5.30 -28.16
N ILE A 160 -35.66 -4.20 -27.45
CA ILE A 160 -34.44 -3.39 -27.56
C ILE A 160 -33.76 -3.39 -26.18
N PRO A 161 -32.61 -4.06 -26.02
CA PRO A 161 -31.80 -3.91 -24.83
C PRO A 161 -31.21 -2.48 -24.78
N GLY A 162 -31.60 -1.69 -23.79
CA GLY A 162 -30.83 -0.50 -23.39
C GLY A 162 -31.61 0.80 -23.28
N ILE A 163 -32.26 1.01 -22.12
CA ILE A 163 -32.21 2.28 -21.39
C ILE A 163 -32.17 1.93 -19.89
N GLN A 164 -30.97 1.72 -19.36
CA GLN A 164 -30.67 1.89 -17.93
C GLN A 164 -29.55 2.93 -17.83
N THR A 165 -29.82 4.06 -17.20
CA THR A 165 -28.77 4.99 -16.79
C THR A 165 -28.17 4.51 -15.47
N GLN A 166 -26.85 4.44 -15.43
CA GLN A 166 -26.08 3.47 -14.66
C GLN A 166 -25.69 3.94 -13.25
N TYR A 167 -26.45 4.82 -12.59
CA TYR A 167 -26.12 5.26 -11.22
C TYR A 167 -27.36 5.56 -10.37
N GLY A 168 -27.64 4.65 -9.43
CA GLY A 168 -28.52 4.86 -8.27
C GLY A 168 -29.97 4.41 -8.47
N ASP A 169 -30.61 3.99 -7.39
CA ASP A 169 -31.96 3.41 -7.31
C ASP A 169 -33.10 4.42 -7.60
N LEU A 170 -32.87 5.43 -8.44
CA LEU A 170 -33.78 6.54 -8.72
C LEU A 170 -34.11 6.65 -10.22
N LEU A 171 -35.39 6.54 -10.56
CA LEU A 171 -35.89 6.71 -11.93
C LEU A 171 -35.97 8.21 -12.29
N THR A 172 -35.38 8.62 -13.42
CA THR A 172 -35.52 9.98 -13.99
C THR A 172 -36.17 9.95 -15.37
N THR A 173 -37.15 10.81 -15.62
CA THR A 173 -37.81 10.95 -16.93
C THR A 173 -36.90 11.64 -17.97
N LEU A 174 -36.82 11.07 -19.18
CA LEU A 174 -36.16 11.68 -20.33
C LEU A 174 -37.14 12.64 -21.01
N ARG A 175 -36.88 13.95 -20.97
CA ARG A 175 -37.60 14.94 -21.77
C ARG A 175 -36.62 15.98 -22.31
N GLY A 176 -36.63 16.19 -23.63
CA GLY A 176 -35.97 17.30 -24.32
C GLY A 176 -34.44 17.24 -24.29
N ASP A 177 -33.80 17.41 -25.45
CA ASP A 177 -32.36 17.57 -25.65
C ASP A 177 -31.44 16.37 -25.32
N LYS A 178 -31.96 15.29 -24.73
CA LYS A 178 -31.17 14.10 -24.36
C LYS A 178 -31.24 12.91 -25.34
N PHE A 179 -31.97 13.00 -26.46
CA PHE A 179 -31.97 11.92 -27.47
C PHE A 179 -30.63 11.74 -28.18
N TYR A 180 -29.82 12.80 -28.26
CA TYR A 180 -28.49 12.73 -28.88
C TYR A 180 -27.52 11.82 -28.13
N SER A 181 -27.79 11.38 -26.90
CA SER A 181 -26.94 10.37 -26.24
C SER A 181 -27.20 8.94 -26.73
N LEU A 182 -28.29 8.70 -27.45
CA LEU A 182 -28.61 7.42 -28.07
C LEU A 182 -28.23 7.43 -29.56
N PRO A 183 -27.86 6.29 -30.16
CA PRO A 183 -27.59 6.22 -31.59
C PRO A 183 -28.84 6.58 -32.42
N PRO A 184 -28.71 7.15 -33.63
CA PRO A 184 -29.84 7.31 -34.55
C PRO A 184 -30.47 5.97 -34.95
N THR A 185 -31.78 5.96 -35.21
CA THR A 185 -32.51 4.76 -35.69
C THR A 185 -32.50 4.63 -37.21
N ASP A 186 -32.36 5.74 -37.94
CA ASP A 186 -32.18 5.78 -39.40
C ASP A 186 -31.04 6.75 -39.74
N THR A 187 -29.99 6.21 -40.33
CA THR A 187 -28.76 6.91 -40.72
C THR A 187 -28.65 7.10 -42.23
N THR A 188 -29.69 6.76 -42.99
CA THR A 188 -29.66 6.73 -44.45
C THR A 188 -29.36 8.10 -45.03
N GLY A 189 -28.14 8.28 -45.56
CA GLY A 189 -27.70 9.52 -46.19
C GLY A 189 -27.22 10.61 -45.23
N ALA A 190 -27.05 10.28 -43.94
CA ALA A 190 -26.65 11.22 -42.88
C ALA A 190 -25.22 11.00 -42.35
N VAL A 191 -24.58 9.89 -42.73
CA VAL A 191 -23.29 9.45 -42.17
C VAL A 191 -22.19 9.64 -43.20
N ASP A 192 -21.05 10.16 -42.76
CA ASP A 192 -19.85 10.22 -43.60
C ASP A 192 -19.51 8.83 -44.17
N PRO A 193 -19.53 8.63 -45.51
CA PRO A 193 -19.25 7.35 -46.13
C PRO A 193 -17.76 6.97 -46.06
N THR A 194 -16.89 7.93 -45.72
CA THR A 194 -15.42 7.81 -45.67
C THR A 194 -14.91 8.06 -44.25
N PRO A 195 -14.83 7.02 -43.40
CA PRO A 195 -14.39 7.18 -42.03
C PRO A 195 -13.00 7.81 -41.98
N ALA A 196 -12.82 8.79 -41.09
CA ALA A 196 -11.49 9.24 -40.74
C ALA A 196 -10.77 8.07 -40.04
N TYR A 197 -9.60 7.71 -40.56
CA TYR A 197 -8.85 6.54 -40.15
C TYR A 197 -7.44 6.94 -39.71
N ALA A 198 -7.02 6.45 -38.56
CA ALA A 198 -5.62 6.55 -38.14
C ALA A 198 -5.09 5.18 -37.74
N VAL A 199 -3.81 4.95 -38.06
CA VAL A 199 -3.00 3.86 -37.52
C VAL A 199 -1.77 4.48 -36.90
N PHE A 200 -1.43 4.06 -35.69
CA PHE A 200 -0.24 4.53 -35.03
C PHE A 200 0.49 3.38 -34.32
N PRO A 201 1.83 3.35 -34.40
CA PRO A 201 2.63 2.39 -33.67
C PRO A 201 2.70 2.80 -32.20
N ILE A 202 2.46 1.83 -31.31
CA ILE A 202 2.72 1.97 -29.87
C ILE A 202 3.87 1.04 -29.56
N LYS A 203 4.90 1.57 -28.89
CA LYS A 203 6.08 0.81 -28.50
C LYS A 203 6.01 0.51 -27.01
N ASN A 204 6.25 -0.74 -26.65
CA ASN A 204 6.32 -1.16 -25.26
C ASN A 204 7.48 -0.47 -24.52
N SER A 205 7.21 -0.11 -23.27
CA SER A 205 8.15 0.41 -22.31
C SER A 205 8.48 -0.68 -21.29
N PRO A 206 9.75 -0.84 -20.89
CA PRO A 206 10.09 -1.84 -19.89
C PRO A 206 9.47 -1.49 -18.53
N PRO A 207 9.06 -2.49 -17.74
CA PRO A 207 8.65 -2.26 -16.37
C PRO A 207 9.84 -1.81 -15.52
N SER A 208 9.55 -1.35 -14.31
CA SER A 208 10.52 -0.93 -13.32
C SER A 208 10.16 -1.53 -11.96
N VAL A 209 11.18 -1.87 -11.17
CA VAL A 209 11.02 -2.40 -9.81
C VAL A 209 11.86 -1.63 -8.81
N SER A 210 11.36 -1.49 -7.59
CA SER A 210 12.11 -0.90 -6.48
C SER A 210 11.75 -1.58 -5.17
N PHE A 211 12.70 -1.69 -4.24
CA PHE A 211 12.37 -2.14 -2.89
C PHE A 211 11.51 -1.09 -2.17
N VAL A 212 10.53 -1.54 -1.40
CA VAL A 212 9.73 -0.67 -0.54
C VAL A 212 10.66 0.13 0.38
N TYR A 213 10.46 1.45 0.45
CA TYR A 213 11.31 2.31 1.26
C TYR A 213 11.35 1.84 2.72
N GLY A 214 12.55 1.60 3.23
CA GLY A 214 12.75 1.09 4.57
C GLY A 214 12.40 -0.39 4.77
N SER A 215 12.00 -1.17 3.76
CA SER A 215 11.79 -2.61 3.97
C SER A 215 13.10 -3.36 4.25
N ASN A 216 14.20 -2.81 3.75
CA ASN A 216 15.55 -3.31 3.97
C ASN A 216 16.34 -2.44 4.98
N PRO A 217 17.27 -3.05 5.74
CA PRO A 217 18.37 -2.36 6.41
C PRO A 217 19.18 -1.52 5.42
N SER A 218 20.06 -0.66 5.94
CA SER A 218 20.89 0.20 5.10
C SER A 218 21.69 -0.66 4.10
N ASP A 219 21.48 -0.34 2.83
CA ASP A 219 22.01 -1.04 1.67
C ASP A 219 23.48 -0.71 1.37
N THR A 220 24.10 0.16 2.18
CA THR A 220 25.50 0.59 2.10
C THR A 220 26.33 0.19 3.33
N THR A 221 25.74 -0.50 4.31
CA THR A 221 26.45 -0.97 5.51
C THR A 221 26.53 -2.49 5.57
N ALA A 222 27.26 -2.99 6.58
CA ALA A 222 27.28 -4.42 6.90
C ALA A 222 26.08 -4.74 7.80
N VAL A 223 25.28 -5.72 7.39
CA VAL A 223 24.04 -6.12 8.04
C VAL A 223 24.06 -7.62 8.28
N LYS A 224 23.65 -8.05 9.47
CA LYS A 224 23.54 -9.46 9.84
C LYS A 224 22.09 -9.85 10.07
N THR A 225 21.71 -11.02 9.60
CA THR A 225 20.42 -11.66 9.91
C THR A 225 20.65 -13.14 10.20
N PHE A 226 19.63 -13.83 10.72
CA PHE A 226 19.61 -15.29 10.71
C PHE A 226 19.13 -15.80 9.34
N THR A 227 18.66 -17.05 9.30
CA THR A 227 18.35 -17.83 8.09
C THR A 227 17.05 -17.44 7.39
N ILE A 228 16.35 -16.40 7.88
CA ILE A 228 15.02 -15.99 7.40
C ILE A 228 15.05 -14.51 7.03
N ARG A 229 14.53 -14.19 5.85
CA ARG A 229 14.49 -12.81 5.34
C ARG A 229 13.35 -12.57 4.37
N SER A 230 12.57 -11.51 4.59
CA SER A 230 11.54 -11.05 3.68
C SER A 230 12.00 -9.86 2.85
N PHE A 231 11.63 -9.86 1.57
CA PHE A 231 11.84 -8.78 0.62
C PHE A 231 10.50 -8.25 0.13
N PHE A 232 10.37 -6.92 0.02
CA PHE A 232 9.15 -6.24 -0.40
C PHE A 232 9.49 -5.24 -1.50
N TRP A 233 8.68 -5.19 -2.54
CA TRP A 233 8.93 -4.31 -3.70
C TRP A 233 7.66 -3.67 -4.22
N ILE A 234 7.88 -2.63 -5.02
CA ILE A 234 6.89 -1.96 -5.86
C ILE A 234 7.31 -2.23 -7.31
N GLY A 235 6.36 -2.65 -8.14
CA GLY A 235 6.52 -2.75 -9.59
C GLY A 235 5.63 -1.73 -10.28
N THR A 236 6.20 -1.00 -11.23
CA THR A 236 5.48 -0.01 -12.04
C THR A 236 5.85 -0.14 -13.50
N ASP A 237 4.87 0.05 -14.37
CA ASP A 237 5.06 0.00 -15.81
C ASP A 237 4.43 1.24 -16.47
N PRO A 238 5.18 1.99 -17.30
CA PRO A 238 4.63 3.14 -18.03
C PRO A 238 3.42 2.81 -18.89
N ASP A 239 3.28 1.56 -19.33
CA ASP A 239 2.16 1.11 -20.17
C ASP A 239 0.93 0.68 -19.37
N GLY A 240 1.03 0.69 -18.04
CA GLY A 240 -0.01 0.28 -17.09
C GLY A 240 0.50 -0.85 -16.21
N ASN A 241 0.36 -0.74 -14.88
CA ASN A 241 0.93 -1.72 -13.94
C ASN A 241 0.38 -3.15 -14.13
N GLU A 242 -0.79 -3.28 -14.75
CA GLU A 242 -1.42 -4.53 -15.15
C GLU A 242 -0.71 -5.25 -16.32
N SER A 243 0.17 -4.56 -17.06
CA SER A 243 1.02 -5.16 -18.09
C SER A 243 2.09 -6.08 -17.49
N ILE A 244 2.49 -5.85 -16.24
CA ILE A 244 3.46 -6.70 -15.53
C ILE A 244 2.83 -8.08 -15.37
N THR A 245 3.50 -9.11 -15.88
CA THR A 245 3.02 -10.50 -15.80
C THR A 245 3.66 -11.25 -14.63
N ASN A 246 4.95 -11.03 -14.40
CA ASN A 246 5.71 -11.78 -13.40
C ASN A 246 6.80 -10.96 -12.72
N PHE A 247 7.10 -11.34 -11.47
CA PHE A 247 8.32 -10.96 -10.78
C PHE A 247 9.24 -12.17 -10.68
N PHE A 248 10.51 -11.96 -10.95
CA PHE A 248 11.56 -12.95 -10.85
C PHE A 248 12.47 -12.56 -9.71
N TYR A 249 12.86 -13.53 -8.89
CA TYR A 249 13.84 -13.31 -7.84
C TYR A 249 14.87 -14.42 -7.81
N ALA A 250 16.08 -14.09 -7.35
CA ALA A 250 17.13 -15.05 -7.13
C ALA A 250 18.06 -14.60 -5.99
N LEU A 251 18.62 -15.57 -5.29
CA LEU A 251 19.59 -15.40 -4.21
C LEU A 251 20.91 -16.03 -4.65
N PHE A 252 21.98 -15.25 -4.66
CA PHE A 252 23.32 -15.71 -5.02
C PHE A 252 24.30 -15.48 -3.87
N PRO A 253 25.31 -16.35 -3.68
CA PRO A 253 26.46 -16.01 -2.85
C PRO A 253 27.11 -14.72 -3.34
N LYS A 254 27.58 -13.86 -2.43
CA LYS A 254 28.15 -12.55 -2.78
C LYS A 254 29.35 -12.62 -3.73
N ASP A 255 30.14 -13.70 -3.64
CA ASP A 255 31.31 -13.92 -4.50
C ASP A 255 30.97 -14.54 -5.88
N ALA A 256 29.70 -14.88 -6.13
CA ALA A 256 29.26 -15.40 -7.42
C ALA A 256 29.14 -14.28 -8.47
N PRO A 257 29.34 -14.57 -9.77
CA PRO A 257 29.06 -13.60 -10.83
C PRO A 257 27.59 -13.12 -10.76
N PRO A 258 27.31 -11.82 -10.84
CA PRO A 258 25.95 -11.31 -10.85
C PRO A 258 25.21 -11.76 -12.12
N PRO A 259 23.89 -12.01 -12.05
CA PRO A 259 23.09 -12.31 -13.23
C PRO A 259 23.11 -11.13 -14.21
N SER A 260 23.30 -11.43 -15.50
CA SER A 260 23.28 -10.43 -16.57
C SER A 260 21.87 -10.23 -17.15
N ASP A 261 21.02 -11.24 -17.05
CA ASP A 261 19.61 -11.21 -17.45
C ASP A 261 18.72 -12.06 -16.50
N ILE A 262 17.41 -12.09 -16.77
CA ILE A 262 16.44 -12.86 -15.96
C ILE A 262 16.66 -14.37 -16.10
N ASP A 263 17.15 -14.86 -17.24
CA ASP A 263 17.31 -16.29 -17.45
C ASP A 263 18.46 -16.86 -16.59
N ASP A 264 19.46 -16.01 -16.27
CA ASP A 264 20.51 -16.33 -15.29
C ASP A 264 19.98 -16.60 -13.88
N PHE A 265 18.76 -16.16 -13.52
CA PHE A 265 18.20 -16.36 -12.18
C PHE A 265 18.04 -17.85 -11.84
N ALA A 266 17.89 -18.71 -12.85
CA ALA A 266 17.85 -20.16 -12.67
C ALA A 266 19.13 -20.74 -12.04
N ASN A 267 20.25 -20.00 -12.10
CA ASN A 267 21.52 -20.38 -11.48
C ASN A 267 21.63 -19.96 -10.00
N GLY A 268 20.64 -19.20 -9.48
CA GLY A 268 20.62 -18.76 -8.09
C GLY A 268 20.38 -19.92 -7.12
N TYR A 269 20.99 -19.84 -5.93
CA TYR A 269 20.85 -20.83 -4.87
C TYR A 269 19.39 -21.03 -4.45
N ILE A 270 18.66 -19.92 -4.31
CA ILE A 270 17.20 -19.89 -4.22
C ILE A 270 16.72 -19.00 -5.37
N ASN A 271 15.70 -19.43 -6.11
CA ASN A 271 15.10 -18.63 -7.17
C ASN A 271 13.62 -18.96 -7.32
N GLY A 272 12.88 -18.05 -7.96
CA GLY A 272 11.48 -18.29 -8.24
C GLY A 272 10.83 -17.24 -9.13
N VAL A 273 9.65 -17.58 -9.62
CA VAL A 273 8.77 -16.73 -10.41
C VAL A 273 7.49 -16.53 -9.64
N LEU A 274 7.06 -15.29 -9.51
CA LEU A 274 5.86 -14.88 -8.79
C LEU A 274 4.89 -14.22 -9.77
N GLU A 275 3.60 -14.39 -9.50
CA GLU A 275 2.53 -13.74 -10.26
C GLU A 275 2.54 -12.22 -10.07
N SER A 276 1.95 -11.51 -11.02
CA SER A 276 1.92 -10.04 -11.07
C SER A 276 1.27 -9.36 -9.88
N ALA A 277 0.48 -10.05 -9.05
CA ALA A 277 -0.14 -9.50 -7.84
C ALA A 277 0.79 -9.54 -6.61
N ILE A 278 1.84 -10.36 -6.62
CA ILE A 278 2.71 -10.58 -5.46
C ILE A 278 3.72 -9.45 -5.33
N ARG A 279 3.87 -8.90 -4.12
CA ARG A 279 4.77 -7.76 -3.81
C ARG A 279 5.81 -8.07 -2.74
N SER A 280 5.91 -9.33 -2.33
CA SER A 280 6.85 -9.77 -1.31
C SER A 280 7.19 -11.25 -1.42
N VAL A 281 8.37 -11.62 -0.93
CA VAL A 281 8.77 -13.02 -0.74
C VAL A 281 9.51 -13.16 0.58
N THR A 282 9.24 -14.26 1.31
CA THR A 282 9.99 -14.64 2.51
C THR A 282 10.86 -15.85 2.19
N LEU A 283 12.17 -15.65 2.23
CA LEU A 283 13.16 -16.69 2.09
C LEU A 283 13.46 -17.30 3.46
N ARG A 284 13.56 -18.63 3.52
CA ARG A 284 13.81 -19.42 4.73
C ARG A 284 14.98 -20.35 4.51
N ASP A 285 15.54 -20.87 5.59
CA ASP A 285 16.63 -21.84 5.59
C ASP A 285 17.84 -21.39 4.76
N ILE A 286 18.10 -20.08 4.74
CA ILE A 286 19.27 -19.52 4.05
C ILE A 286 20.53 -19.95 4.81
N PRO A 287 21.51 -20.62 4.18
CA PRO A 287 22.74 -21.03 4.86
C PRO A 287 23.58 -19.85 5.33
N GLY A 288 24.47 -20.10 6.31
CA GLY A 288 25.45 -19.11 6.73
C GLY A 288 26.34 -18.64 5.56
N GLY A 289 26.51 -17.33 5.41
CA GLY A 289 27.33 -16.76 4.34
C GLY A 289 26.94 -15.34 3.94
N GLU A 290 27.67 -14.78 2.99
CA GLU A 290 27.32 -13.48 2.39
C GLU A 290 26.48 -13.69 1.14
N TRP A 291 25.36 -12.97 1.06
CA TRP A 291 24.35 -13.19 0.04
C TRP A 291 23.91 -11.89 -0.65
N VAL A 292 23.47 -12.02 -1.90
CA VAL A 292 22.87 -10.94 -2.67
C VAL A 292 21.54 -11.44 -3.26
N PHE A 293 20.48 -10.71 -2.95
CA PHE A 293 19.14 -10.92 -3.49
C PHE A 293 18.94 -10.05 -4.72
N TYR A 294 18.50 -10.65 -5.82
CA TYR A 294 18.20 -9.99 -7.09
C TYR A 294 16.70 -10.07 -7.38
N LEU A 295 16.16 -9.02 -8.00
CA LEU A 295 14.77 -8.92 -8.39
C LEU A 295 14.63 -8.24 -9.75
N ALA A 296 13.74 -8.74 -10.58
CA ALA A 296 13.32 -8.10 -11.83
C ALA A 296 11.83 -8.38 -12.10
N ALA A 297 11.21 -7.58 -12.97
CA ALA A 297 9.88 -7.83 -13.50
C ALA A 297 9.94 -8.12 -15.00
N ARG A 298 8.91 -8.80 -15.51
CA ARG A 298 8.65 -8.96 -16.94
C ARG A 298 7.21 -8.56 -17.24
N ASP A 299 7.01 -7.85 -18.33
CA ASP A 299 5.68 -7.49 -18.82
C ASP A 299 5.08 -8.55 -19.76
N ILE A 300 3.92 -8.26 -20.34
CA ILE A 300 3.20 -9.12 -21.28
C ILE A 300 3.83 -9.12 -22.68
N ALA A 301 4.60 -8.09 -23.05
CA ALA A 301 5.38 -8.04 -24.29
C ALA A 301 6.70 -8.83 -24.18
N GLY A 302 7.05 -9.29 -22.98
CA GLY A 302 8.24 -10.08 -22.67
C GLY A 302 9.46 -9.23 -22.31
N GLN A 303 9.31 -7.91 -22.19
CA GLN A 303 10.41 -7.02 -21.83
C GLN A 303 10.69 -7.09 -20.33
N ALA A 304 11.97 -7.12 -19.98
CA ALA A 304 12.43 -7.17 -18.60
C ALA A 304 12.70 -5.76 -18.06
N SER A 305 12.44 -5.57 -16.76
CA SER A 305 12.97 -4.42 -16.03
C SER A 305 14.49 -4.49 -15.89
N GLU A 306 15.10 -3.39 -15.44
CA GLU A 306 16.43 -3.47 -14.84
C GLU A 306 16.43 -4.47 -13.66
N ILE A 307 17.52 -5.21 -13.51
CA ILE A 307 17.74 -6.09 -12.35
C ILE A 307 18.19 -5.22 -11.18
N ILE A 308 17.39 -5.18 -10.12
CA ILE A 308 17.78 -4.55 -8.86
C ILE A 308 18.36 -5.59 -7.90
N ARG A 309 19.16 -5.13 -6.93
CA ARG A 309 19.81 -6.00 -5.95
C ARG A 309 19.80 -5.44 -4.52
N TYR A 310 19.81 -6.33 -3.55
CA TYR A 310 20.10 -6.04 -2.14
C TYR A 310 21.17 -6.99 -1.60
N PRO A 311 22.19 -6.50 -0.88
CA PRO A 311 22.52 -5.08 -0.68
C PRO A 311 23.04 -4.45 -1.98
N LYS A 312 23.26 -3.12 -2.01
CA LYS A 312 23.99 -2.47 -3.12
C LYS A 312 25.47 -2.87 -3.10
N GLU A 313 26.22 -2.47 -4.13
CA GLU A 313 27.63 -2.85 -4.31
C GLU A 313 28.52 -2.59 -3.08
N GLU A 314 28.30 -1.46 -2.41
CA GLU A 314 29.07 -1.07 -1.22
C GLU A 314 28.64 -1.80 0.07
N GLY A 315 27.44 -2.36 0.09
CA GLY A 315 26.87 -3.03 1.27
C GLY A 315 27.24 -4.52 1.38
N THR A 316 27.01 -5.07 2.56
CA THR A 316 27.20 -6.51 2.83
C THR A 316 26.05 -7.04 3.66
N TRP A 317 25.44 -8.12 3.19
CA TRP A 317 24.44 -8.86 3.95
C TRP A 317 24.99 -10.24 4.27
N THR A 318 25.16 -10.50 5.56
CA THR A 318 25.65 -11.78 6.09
C THR A 318 24.51 -12.50 6.81
N VAL A 319 24.26 -13.73 6.40
CA VAL A 319 23.41 -14.67 7.13
C VAL A 319 24.28 -15.42 8.12
N VAL A 320 23.85 -15.43 9.38
CA VAL A 320 24.52 -16.12 10.49
C VAL A 320 23.69 -17.35 10.85
N GLU A 321 24.36 -18.49 11.02
CA GLU A 321 23.69 -19.71 11.47
C GLU A 321 23.29 -19.58 12.95
N PRO A 322 22.01 -19.78 13.29
CA PRO A 322 21.56 -19.77 14.68
C PRO A 322 21.99 -21.04 15.39
N VAL A 323 22.21 -20.95 16.70
CA VAL A 323 22.19 -22.13 17.58
C VAL A 323 20.74 -22.55 17.79
N LEU A 324 20.25 -23.42 16.90
CA LEU A 324 18.87 -23.90 16.87
C LEU A 324 18.44 -24.52 18.20
N ASN A 325 17.21 -24.22 18.62
CA ASN A 325 16.62 -24.66 19.88
C ASN A 325 17.50 -24.34 21.11
N GLY A 326 18.39 -23.35 20.94
CA GLY A 326 19.33 -22.91 21.96
C GLY A 326 18.91 -21.60 22.60
N THR A 327 19.91 -20.82 22.99
CA THR A 327 19.72 -19.50 23.60
C THR A 327 19.99 -18.38 22.61
N LEU A 328 19.10 -17.40 22.57
CA LEU A 328 19.26 -16.13 21.88
C LEU A 328 19.45 -15.01 22.91
N PHE A 329 20.56 -14.28 22.80
CA PHE A 329 20.76 -13.01 23.49
C PHE A 329 20.37 -11.86 22.57
N ILE A 330 19.40 -11.05 22.99
CA ILE A 330 18.95 -9.86 22.27
C ILE A 330 19.47 -8.63 22.99
N ASP A 331 20.26 -7.83 22.26
CA ASP A 331 20.72 -6.52 22.71
C ASP A 331 19.90 -5.42 22.04
N ASP A 332 19.10 -4.74 22.84
CA ASP A 332 18.19 -3.67 22.43
C ASP A 332 18.57 -2.32 23.05
N TYR A 333 19.87 -2.09 23.27
CA TYR A 333 20.33 -0.83 23.80
C TYR A 333 21.58 -0.29 23.11
N ALA A 334 21.44 0.84 22.42
CA ALA A 334 22.48 1.41 21.56
C ALA A 334 23.71 1.97 22.31
N ASN A 335 23.65 2.15 23.63
CA ASN A 335 24.80 2.65 24.39
C ASN A 335 25.49 1.50 25.11
N ILE A 336 26.83 1.55 25.13
CA ILE A 336 27.64 0.57 25.87
C ILE A 336 27.34 0.67 27.38
N THR A 337 27.07 -0.48 27.98
CA THR A 337 26.80 -0.67 29.41
C THR A 337 27.60 -1.82 30.01
N ASP A 338 27.45 -2.05 31.31
CA ASP A 338 27.99 -3.26 31.95
C ASP A 338 27.24 -4.52 31.48
N GLY A 339 26.05 -4.40 30.88
CA GLY A 339 25.27 -5.51 30.34
C GLY A 339 25.93 -6.17 29.14
N ASP A 340 26.50 -5.36 28.23
CA ASP A 340 27.19 -5.80 27.01
C ASP A 340 28.35 -6.76 27.31
N GLU A 341 28.98 -6.64 28.48
CA GLU A 341 30.03 -7.54 28.94
C GLU A 341 29.47 -8.66 29.83
N LEU A 342 28.53 -8.34 30.73
CA LEU A 342 28.05 -9.27 31.75
C LEU A 342 27.26 -10.43 31.17
N TYR A 343 26.31 -10.18 30.26
CA TYR A 343 25.46 -11.24 29.71
C TYR A 343 26.29 -12.22 28.87
N PRO A 344 27.13 -11.78 27.90
CA PRO A 344 28.02 -12.68 27.17
C PRO A 344 28.95 -13.48 28.08
N ALA A 345 29.56 -12.85 29.10
CA ALA A 345 30.46 -13.55 30.02
C ALA A 345 29.73 -14.63 30.84
N CYS A 346 28.48 -14.40 31.22
CA CYS A 346 27.66 -15.40 31.89
C CYS A 346 27.28 -16.54 30.94
N LEU A 347 26.86 -16.23 29.71
CA LEU A 347 26.47 -17.23 28.71
C LEU A 347 27.65 -18.08 28.26
N ASP A 348 28.83 -17.50 28.05
CA ASP A 348 30.08 -18.23 27.78
C ASP A 348 30.42 -19.21 28.91
N SER A 349 30.18 -18.82 30.16
CA SER A 349 30.42 -19.66 31.34
C SER A 349 29.39 -20.79 31.49
N LEU A 350 28.12 -20.54 31.17
CA LEU A 350 27.02 -21.48 31.34
C LEU A 350 26.90 -22.47 30.17
N LEU A 351 27.00 -21.97 28.94
CA LEU A 351 26.73 -22.71 27.71
C LEU A 351 28.02 -23.05 26.95
N GLY A 352 29.11 -22.32 27.19
CA GLY A 352 30.36 -22.40 26.43
C GLY A 352 30.43 -21.35 25.32
N PRO A 353 31.64 -20.86 24.98
CA PRO A 353 31.81 -19.85 23.93
C PRO A 353 31.26 -20.31 22.57
N GLY A 354 30.42 -19.47 21.97
CA GLY A 354 29.81 -19.73 20.66
C GLY A 354 28.63 -20.70 20.64
N ASN A 355 28.14 -21.14 21.81
CA ASN A 355 26.98 -22.03 21.93
C ASN A 355 25.65 -21.29 22.15
N TYR A 356 25.58 -20.01 21.80
CA TYR A 356 24.37 -19.20 21.81
C TYR A 356 24.42 -18.17 20.67
N SER A 357 23.26 -17.68 20.26
CA SER A 357 23.12 -16.67 19.21
C SER A 357 23.00 -15.27 19.79
N ASN A 358 23.46 -14.28 19.04
CA ASN A 358 23.32 -12.86 19.39
C ASN A 358 22.50 -12.12 18.33
N TRP A 359 21.61 -11.24 18.77
CA TRP A 359 20.84 -10.38 17.88
C TRP A 359 20.79 -8.95 18.42
N ASN A 360 21.49 -8.06 17.73
CA ASN A 360 21.52 -6.64 18.06
C ASN A 360 20.40 -5.93 17.28
N ILE A 361 19.46 -5.33 18.00
CA ILE A 361 18.29 -4.61 17.45
C ILE A 361 18.27 -3.12 17.84
N GLU A 362 19.40 -2.64 18.37
CA GLU A 362 19.65 -1.31 18.91
C GLU A 362 19.09 -0.14 18.07
N GLU A 363 19.34 -0.14 16.76
CA GLU A 363 18.89 0.93 15.87
C GLU A 363 17.53 0.64 15.22
N ARG A 364 17.31 -0.61 14.78
CA ARG A 364 16.18 -0.95 13.93
C ARG A 364 15.86 -2.45 13.95
N ILE A 365 14.59 -2.76 14.15
CA ILE A 365 14.04 -4.12 13.94
C ILE A 365 13.75 -4.39 12.46
N PRO A 366 13.72 -5.67 12.02
CA PRO A 366 13.26 -6.03 10.69
C PRO A 366 11.89 -5.43 10.37
N TYR A 367 11.71 -5.01 9.11
CA TYR A 367 10.44 -4.47 8.63
C TYR A 367 9.31 -5.52 8.68
N SER A 368 9.65 -6.78 8.40
CA SER A 368 8.69 -7.89 8.37
C SER A 368 8.46 -8.44 9.77
N LYS A 369 7.19 -8.46 10.20
CA LYS A 369 6.77 -9.16 11.42
C LYS A 369 6.98 -10.68 11.31
N ILE A 370 6.90 -11.23 10.10
CA ILE A 370 7.17 -12.64 9.84
C ILE A 370 8.64 -12.94 10.13
N ASP A 371 9.57 -12.09 9.67
CA ASP A 371 11.01 -12.28 9.93
C ASP A 371 11.29 -12.29 11.43
N ILE A 372 10.69 -11.37 12.18
CA ILE A 372 10.84 -11.29 13.63
C ILE A 372 10.30 -12.56 14.27
N LYS A 373 9.04 -12.91 14.00
CA LYS A 373 8.37 -14.06 14.62
C LYS A 373 9.15 -15.35 14.35
N GLU A 374 9.44 -15.65 13.09
CA GLU A 374 10.13 -16.88 12.75
C GLU A 374 11.59 -16.87 13.23
N THR A 375 12.22 -15.70 13.40
CA THR A 375 13.53 -15.61 14.06
C THR A 375 13.46 -16.01 15.53
N LEU A 376 12.47 -15.52 16.28
CA LEU A 376 12.30 -15.90 17.69
C LEU A 376 12.02 -17.40 17.82
N ASP A 377 11.22 -17.97 16.91
CA ASP A 377 10.88 -19.40 16.90
C ASP A 377 12.09 -20.34 16.64
N LEU A 378 13.27 -19.81 16.28
CA LEU A 378 14.51 -20.62 16.12
C LEU A 378 15.13 -21.03 17.46
N PHE A 379 14.66 -20.51 18.59
CA PHE A 379 15.29 -20.62 19.90
C PHE A 379 14.29 -21.09 20.97
N ASN A 380 14.80 -21.80 21.97
CA ASN A 380 14.01 -22.20 23.15
C ASN A 380 14.09 -21.15 24.26
N TYR A 381 15.25 -20.50 24.39
CA TYR A 381 15.48 -19.50 25.43
C TYR A 381 15.86 -18.16 24.82
N ILE A 382 15.20 -17.10 25.25
CA ILE A 382 15.50 -15.73 24.82
C ILE A 382 15.84 -14.89 26.05
N ILE A 383 16.97 -14.21 26.03
CA ILE A 383 17.37 -13.22 27.03
C ILE A 383 17.35 -11.86 26.34
N TYR A 384 16.38 -11.04 26.72
CA TYR A 384 16.16 -9.71 26.16
C TYR A 384 16.70 -8.65 27.10
N TYR A 385 17.65 -7.85 26.61
CA TYR A 385 18.29 -6.79 27.36
C TYR A 385 17.96 -5.40 26.79
N ALA A 386 17.46 -4.50 27.63
CA ALA A 386 17.32 -3.08 27.31
C ALA A 386 17.55 -2.15 28.52
N ASP A 387 18.22 -1.02 28.33
CA ASP A 387 18.51 -0.01 29.37
C ASP A 387 18.00 1.40 28.99
N GLY A 388 16.74 1.47 28.55
CA GLY A 388 16.09 2.73 28.17
C GLY A 388 15.24 2.56 26.91
N TYR A 389 15.38 3.48 25.94
CA TYR A 389 14.64 3.44 24.68
C TYR A 389 14.78 2.06 24.03
N SER A 390 13.68 1.32 24.05
CA SER A 390 13.64 -0.10 23.73
C SER A 390 12.65 -0.31 22.58
N GLN A 391 12.95 -1.26 21.70
CA GLN A 391 12.05 -1.70 20.64
C GLN A 391 10.99 -2.69 21.15
N LEU A 392 10.93 -2.99 22.46
CA LEU A 392 10.09 -4.01 23.07
C LEU A 392 8.59 -3.84 22.74
N SER A 393 8.08 -2.59 22.73
CA SER A 393 6.68 -2.30 22.34
C SER A 393 6.38 -2.72 20.90
N LYS A 394 7.37 -2.58 20.01
CA LYS A 394 7.26 -2.99 18.60
C LYS A 394 7.36 -4.49 18.40
N LEU A 395 7.77 -5.25 19.42
CA LEU A 395 7.91 -6.71 19.38
C LEU A 395 6.82 -7.43 20.19
N SER A 396 5.91 -6.69 20.83
CA SER A 396 5.05 -7.27 21.86
C SER A 396 4.12 -8.37 21.33
N ASN A 397 3.61 -8.25 20.10
CA ASN A 397 2.79 -9.30 19.49
C ASN A 397 3.61 -10.55 19.14
N GLU A 398 4.84 -10.37 18.66
CA GLU A 398 5.71 -11.50 18.28
C GLU A 398 6.19 -12.24 19.53
N ILE A 399 6.52 -11.51 20.61
CA ILE A 399 6.85 -12.10 21.91
C ILE A 399 5.63 -12.83 22.50
N LEU A 400 4.42 -12.26 22.40
CA LEU A 400 3.18 -12.93 22.83
C LEU A 400 3.03 -14.28 22.12
N ASN A 401 3.15 -14.28 20.79
CA ASN A 401 3.03 -15.49 19.99
C ASN A 401 4.09 -16.52 20.33
N TYR A 402 5.31 -16.09 20.63
CA TYR A 402 6.39 -16.96 21.08
C TYR A 402 6.09 -17.61 22.44
N VAL A 403 5.70 -16.82 23.44
CA VAL A 403 5.40 -17.30 24.81
C VAL A 403 4.16 -18.21 24.85
N MET A 404 3.12 -17.85 24.09
CA MET A 404 1.83 -18.55 24.10
C MET A 404 1.77 -19.74 23.13
N ALA A 405 2.85 -20.06 22.42
CA ALA A 405 2.90 -21.24 21.57
C ALA A 405 2.65 -22.52 22.39
N GLU A 406 1.60 -23.26 22.03
CA GLU A 406 1.23 -24.51 22.70
C GLU A 406 2.23 -25.62 22.33
N ASN A 407 2.68 -26.38 23.33
CA ASN A 407 3.63 -27.51 23.19
C ASN A 407 5.06 -27.14 22.76
N GLU A 408 5.41 -25.85 22.74
CA GLU A 408 6.78 -25.38 22.54
C GLU A 408 7.45 -25.04 23.88
N ASP A 409 8.74 -25.36 23.96
CA ASP A 409 9.65 -25.14 25.10
C ASP A 409 10.21 -23.71 25.07
N ASN A 410 9.29 -22.74 24.97
CA ASN A 410 9.61 -21.34 24.74
C ASN A 410 9.67 -20.56 26.05
N HIS A 411 10.85 -20.06 26.35
CA HIS A 411 11.19 -19.30 27.54
C HIS A 411 11.80 -17.95 27.17
N ILE A 412 11.37 -16.88 27.83
CA ILE A 412 11.96 -15.54 27.66
C ILE A 412 12.16 -14.83 28.99
N LEU A 413 13.34 -14.26 29.19
CA LEU A 413 13.67 -13.36 30.28
C LEU A 413 13.89 -11.96 29.70
N ILE A 414 13.09 -11.00 30.16
CA ILE A 414 13.16 -9.61 29.74
C ILE A 414 13.66 -8.76 30.91
N SER A 415 14.81 -8.14 30.73
CA SER A 415 15.38 -7.15 31.65
C SER A 415 15.28 -5.77 31.01
N SER A 416 14.28 -4.98 31.39
CA SER A 416 14.07 -3.62 30.88
C SER A 416 13.60 -2.65 31.96
N ILE A 417 14.21 -1.47 32.03
CA ILE A 417 13.72 -0.37 32.90
C ILE A 417 12.50 0.34 32.31
N ASN A 418 12.20 0.16 31.02
CA ASN A 418 11.10 0.85 30.37
C ASN A 418 9.83 0.01 30.47
N ALA A 419 8.80 0.64 31.04
CA ALA A 419 7.44 0.12 31.18
C ALA A 419 6.37 1.02 30.52
N THR A 420 6.79 2.10 29.87
CA THR A 420 5.88 3.09 29.31
C THR A 420 5.91 3.05 27.80
N ASP A 421 4.76 2.82 27.20
CA ASP A 421 4.46 3.11 25.81
C ASP A 421 3.23 4.01 25.78
N SER A 422 3.15 4.94 24.83
CA SER A 422 1.95 5.76 24.61
C SER A 422 0.77 4.93 24.08
N ASP A 423 1.05 3.71 23.60
CA ASP A 423 0.11 2.89 22.83
C ASP A 423 -0.30 1.57 23.54
N ASP A 424 -0.14 1.45 24.86
CA ASP A 424 -0.57 0.29 25.70
C ASP A 424 0.01 -1.09 25.27
N SER A 425 0.99 -1.12 24.36
CA SER A 425 1.40 -2.35 23.67
C SER A 425 2.50 -3.16 24.38
N LEU A 426 3.31 -2.51 25.22
CA LEU A 426 4.57 -3.01 25.79
C LEU A 426 4.47 -4.33 26.56
N TYR A 427 3.27 -4.73 26.94
CA TYR A 427 3.00 -5.89 27.78
C TYR A 427 1.84 -6.75 27.26
N ALA A 428 1.47 -6.55 26.00
CA ALA A 428 0.44 -7.36 25.35
C ALA A 428 0.79 -8.85 25.33
N PHE A 429 2.06 -9.21 25.55
CA PHE A 429 2.56 -10.58 25.72
C PHE A 429 2.25 -11.25 27.07
N LEU A 430 1.70 -10.50 28.04
CA LEU A 430 1.21 -11.09 29.27
C LEU A 430 -0.23 -11.62 29.08
N SER A 431 -0.68 -12.58 29.91
CA SER A 431 -2.06 -13.14 29.82
C SER A 431 -3.16 -12.06 29.93
N SER A 432 -4.42 -12.41 29.64
CA SER A 432 -5.55 -11.46 29.69
C SER A 432 -5.67 -10.71 31.02
N ASP A 433 -5.39 -11.39 32.13
CA ASP A 433 -5.43 -10.82 33.48
C ASP A 433 -4.22 -9.93 33.76
N ALA A 434 -3.13 -10.20 33.05
CA ALA A 434 -1.92 -9.41 33.13
C ALA A 434 -1.99 -8.13 32.27
N ILE A 435 -2.80 -8.08 31.21
CA ILE A 435 -3.18 -6.82 30.52
C ILE A 435 -3.83 -5.84 31.52
N ASP A 436 -4.65 -6.35 32.43
CA ASP A 436 -5.25 -5.54 33.50
C ASP A 436 -4.20 -5.08 34.53
N LEU A 437 -3.16 -5.89 34.78
CA LEU A 437 -2.00 -5.49 35.56
C LEU A 437 -1.23 -4.35 34.89
N VAL A 438 -1.11 -4.33 33.56
CA VAL A 438 -0.40 -3.30 32.80
C VAL A 438 -1.08 -1.95 32.94
N LYS A 439 -2.39 -1.91 32.73
CA LYS A 439 -3.22 -0.72 32.93
C LYS A 439 -3.18 -0.19 34.38
N ARG A 440 -2.93 -1.09 35.34
CA ARG A 440 -2.88 -0.79 36.78
C ARG A 440 -1.46 -0.73 37.34
N SER A 441 -0.43 -0.87 36.51
CA SER A 441 0.97 -0.80 36.95
C SER A 441 1.12 0.49 37.74
N TYR A 442 1.73 0.41 38.93
CA TYR A 442 1.85 1.57 39.80
C TYR A 442 3.06 2.37 39.31
N PRO A 443 2.88 3.51 38.59
CA PRO A 443 3.96 4.47 38.58
C PRO A 443 4.20 4.84 40.04
N PHE A 444 5.45 4.67 40.48
CA PHE A 444 5.90 5.26 41.74
C PHE A 444 5.46 6.74 41.78
N LYS A 445 5.14 7.28 42.97
CA LYS A 445 4.34 8.52 43.07
C LYS A 445 4.86 9.61 42.13
N THR A 446 3.94 10.28 41.44
CA THR A 446 4.15 11.23 40.32
C THR A 446 5.00 12.47 40.63
N SER A 447 5.52 12.61 41.84
CA SER A 447 6.24 13.79 42.32
C SER A 447 7.77 13.62 42.46
N GLY A 448 8.38 12.52 41.99
CA GLY A 448 9.84 12.39 41.97
C GLY A 448 10.38 11.26 41.08
N ASP A 449 11.57 11.44 40.52
CA ASP A 449 12.35 10.38 39.85
C ASP A 449 12.60 9.23 40.85
N TYR A 450 11.98 8.08 40.65
CA TYR A 450 12.19 6.94 41.54
C TYR A 450 13.53 6.26 41.25
N ARG A 451 14.28 5.89 42.30
CA ARG A 451 15.63 5.34 42.17
C ARG A 451 15.84 4.20 43.16
N ILE A 452 16.26 3.03 42.67
CA ILE A 452 16.79 1.96 43.53
C ILE A 452 18.25 2.33 43.85
N ASN A 453 18.53 2.53 45.13
CA ASN A 453 19.79 3.12 45.56
C ASN A 453 20.96 2.12 45.46
N PRO A 454 22.20 2.61 45.33
CA PRO A 454 23.37 1.73 45.31
C PRO A 454 23.43 0.86 46.56
N GLY A 455 23.67 -0.44 46.37
CA GLY A 455 23.77 -1.40 47.45
C GLY A 455 22.45 -1.87 48.06
N GLN A 456 21.30 -1.38 47.58
CA GLN A 456 19.99 -1.86 48.01
C GLN A 456 19.77 -3.32 47.60
N ILE A 457 19.14 -4.11 48.47
CA ILE A 457 18.80 -5.52 48.20
C ILE A 457 17.48 -5.58 47.45
N ILE A 458 17.42 -6.47 46.46
CA ILE A 458 16.19 -6.88 45.77
C ILE A 458 15.95 -8.34 46.17
N TYR A 459 14.85 -8.61 46.85
CA TYR A 459 14.57 -9.93 47.41
C TYR A 459 13.88 -10.82 46.40
N SER A 460 14.36 -12.05 46.26
CA SER A 460 13.64 -13.08 45.55
C SER A 460 12.48 -13.59 46.41
N ARG A 461 11.33 -13.85 45.78
CA ARG A 461 10.19 -14.55 46.42
C ARG A 461 10.05 -15.99 45.95
N ASP A 462 10.86 -16.41 44.99
CA ASP A 462 11.02 -17.79 44.58
C ASP A 462 12.31 -18.36 45.17
N SER A 463 12.24 -19.48 45.89
CA SER A 463 13.39 -20.08 46.55
C SER A 463 14.48 -20.58 45.60
N ASN A 464 14.16 -20.75 44.31
CA ASN A 464 15.13 -21.17 43.30
C ASN A 464 15.98 -19.99 42.81
N TYR A 465 15.49 -18.76 42.96
CA TYR A 465 16.19 -17.55 42.53
C TYR A 465 16.89 -16.86 43.70
N VAL A 466 18.08 -16.34 43.44
CA VAL A 466 18.92 -15.68 44.45
C VAL A 466 18.52 -14.23 44.69
N ASP A 467 18.65 -13.76 45.93
CA ASP A 467 18.53 -12.33 46.24
C ASP A 467 19.62 -11.52 45.52
N LEU A 468 19.20 -10.43 44.86
CA LEU A 468 20.09 -9.53 44.13
C LEU A 468 20.47 -8.30 44.97
N LYS A 469 21.47 -7.55 44.50
CA LYS A 469 21.92 -6.31 45.14
C LYS A 469 22.32 -5.31 44.09
N VAL A 470 21.82 -4.08 44.16
CA VAL A 470 22.25 -3.02 43.26
C VAL A 470 23.76 -2.79 43.41
N THR A 471 24.48 -2.81 42.30
CA THR A 471 25.93 -2.63 42.25
C THR A 471 26.34 -1.32 42.96
N PRO A 472 27.32 -1.34 43.88
CA PRO A 472 27.80 -0.11 44.51
C PRO A 472 28.21 0.94 43.46
N GLY A 473 27.77 2.18 43.64
CA GLY A 473 27.99 3.28 42.70
C GLY A 473 27.04 3.33 41.50
N ARG A 474 26.18 2.33 41.29
CA ARG A 474 25.12 2.32 40.28
C ARG A 474 23.76 2.66 40.90
N ILE A 475 22.90 3.27 40.10
CA ILE A 475 21.50 3.57 40.44
C ILE A 475 20.64 2.97 39.34
N ILE A 476 19.54 2.32 39.72
CA ILE A 476 18.49 1.94 38.77
C ILE A 476 17.43 3.04 38.84
N SER A 477 17.22 3.76 37.74
CA SER A 477 16.29 4.88 37.67
C SER A 477 14.97 4.45 37.05
N ASN A 478 13.87 4.99 37.59
CA ASN A 478 12.49 4.83 37.12
C ASN A 478 12.06 3.37 36.86
N PRO A 479 12.38 2.39 37.73
CA PRO A 479 11.75 1.07 37.59
C PRO A 479 10.24 1.21 37.77
N VAL A 480 9.48 0.19 37.35
CA VAL A 480 8.02 0.21 37.46
C VAL A 480 7.49 -0.86 38.40
N GLY A 481 6.58 -0.46 39.28
CA GLY A 481 5.90 -1.36 40.19
C GLY A 481 4.86 -2.19 39.43
N LEU A 482 5.00 -3.51 39.50
CA LEU A 482 4.12 -4.46 38.87
C LEU A 482 2.97 -4.82 39.82
N VAL A 483 1.75 -4.80 39.30
CA VAL A 483 0.60 -5.51 39.92
C VAL A 483 0.66 -6.96 39.44
N LEU A 484 0.03 -7.94 40.08
CA LEU A 484 0.05 -9.32 39.56
C LEU A 484 -1.36 -9.72 39.12
N GLY A 485 -1.45 -10.37 37.96
CA GLY A 485 -2.64 -11.11 37.53
C GLY A 485 -2.72 -12.46 38.24
N ALA A 486 -3.83 -13.17 38.10
CA ALA A 486 -4.06 -14.44 38.80
C ALA A 486 -3.08 -15.56 38.42
N ASP A 487 -2.57 -15.53 37.19
CA ASP A 487 -1.70 -16.58 36.63
C ASP A 487 -0.20 -16.28 36.75
N ALA A 488 0.20 -15.23 37.47
CA ALA A 488 1.59 -14.79 37.59
C ALA A 488 2.05 -14.73 39.05
N ASP A 489 3.34 -14.99 39.25
CA ASP A 489 3.98 -14.96 40.56
C ASP A 489 4.90 -13.75 40.73
N THR A 490 5.03 -13.32 41.99
CA THR A 490 6.12 -12.42 42.37
C THR A 490 7.44 -13.15 42.25
N LEU A 491 8.36 -12.63 41.45
CA LEU A 491 9.75 -13.10 41.41
C LEU A 491 10.65 -12.22 42.27
N TYR A 492 10.62 -10.90 42.07
CA TYR A 492 11.47 -9.94 42.77
C TYR A 492 10.70 -8.78 43.38
N GLN A 493 11.09 -8.40 44.60
CA GLN A 493 10.41 -7.37 45.38
C GLN A 493 11.42 -6.48 46.14
N LEU A 494 11.09 -5.21 46.32
CA LEU A 494 11.91 -4.27 47.11
C LEU A 494 11.54 -4.31 48.62
N PRO A 495 12.50 -3.99 49.52
CA PRO A 495 12.30 -3.94 50.97
C PRO A 495 11.23 -2.95 51.39
N LEU A 496 10.44 -3.28 52.42
CA LEU A 496 9.43 -2.38 52.98
C LEU A 496 9.91 -0.92 53.10
N SER A 497 9.18 0.00 52.47
CA SER A 497 9.45 1.45 52.53
C SER A 497 8.20 2.21 52.95
N ASN A 498 8.41 3.27 53.72
CA ASN A 498 7.41 4.27 54.09
C ASN A 498 7.80 5.66 53.55
N ARG A 499 8.65 5.71 52.52
CA ARG A 499 9.13 6.97 51.94
C ARG A 499 8.05 7.63 51.10
N GLU A 500 8.18 8.93 50.89
CA GLU A 500 7.24 9.67 50.03
C GLU A 500 7.20 9.09 48.61
N GLU A 501 8.37 8.67 48.10
CA GLU A 501 8.59 8.07 46.77
C GLU A 501 7.72 6.83 46.54
N TRP A 502 7.56 5.97 47.55
CA TRP A 502 6.78 4.73 47.48
C TRP A 502 6.55 4.09 48.87
N GLU A 503 5.38 3.47 49.02
CA GLU A 503 4.92 2.83 50.27
C GLU A 503 4.65 1.32 50.02
N GLY A 504 5.01 0.46 50.97
CA GLY A 504 4.74 -0.99 50.89
C GLY A 504 5.96 -1.82 50.53
N GLU A 505 5.81 -2.84 49.69
CA GLU A 505 6.89 -3.67 49.10
C GLU A 505 6.55 -3.89 47.59
N PRO A 506 7.06 -3.10 46.63
CA PRO A 506 6.67 -3.17 45.23
C PRO A 506 7.30 -4.39 44.60
N VAL A 507 6.50 -5.07 43.80
CA VAL A 507 6.97 -6.11 42.90
C VAL A 507 7.62 -5.41 41.72
N ILE A 508 8.86 -5.82 41.41
CA ILE A 508 9.65 -5.29 40.28
C ILE A 508 10.16 -6.42 39.37
N GLY A 509 9.79 -7.66 39.68
CA GLY A 509 9.98 -8.79 38.79
C GLY A 509 8.87 -9.79 38.98
N LEU A 510 8.37 -10.34 37.87
CA LEU A 510 7.34 -11.38 37.86
C LEU A 510 7.79 -12.59 37.05
N LYS A 511 7.16 -13.73 37.31
CA LYS A 511 7.28 -14.94 36.50
C LYS A 511 5.90 -15.43 36.08
N TYR A 512 5.79 -16.01 34.88
CA TYR A 512 4.56 -16.57 34.33
C TYR A 512 4.83 -17.89 33.61
N PRO A 513 3.96 -18.90 33.71
CA PRO A 513 2.78 -18.96 34.60
C PRO A 513 3.14 -19.33 36.05
N HIS A 514 2.19 -19.17 36.97
CA HIS A 514 2.31 -19.51 38.41
C HIS A 514 2.66 -20.99 38.66
N ASP A 515 1.91 -21.91 38.04
CA ASP A 515 1.93 -23.35 38.34
C ASP A 515 2.88 -24.18 37.45
N ALA A 516 3.72 -23.55 36.65
CA ALA A 516 4.65 -24.25 35.75
C ALA A 516 6.02 -23.57 35.72
N PRO A 517 7.04 -24.18 35.09
CA PRO A 517 8.28 -23.48 34.76
C PRO A 517 7.98 -22.15 34.05
N ALA A 518 8.74 -21.12 34.39
CA ALA A 518 8.47 -19.77 33.90
C ALA A 518 8.74 -19.70 32.40
N LYS A 519 7.69 -19.61 31.59
CA LYS A 519 7.78 -19.26 30.17
C LYS A 519 8.19 -17.80 29.96
N LEU A 520 7.86 -16.94 30.92
CA LEU A 520 8.21 -15.53 30.88
C LEU A 520 8.68 -15.07 32.25
N ILE A 521 9.83 -14.40 32.27
CA ILE A 521 10.30 -13.57 33.37
C ILE A 521 10.38 -12.14 32.88
N PHE A 522 9.68 -11.23 33.56
CA PHE A 522 9.79 -9.81 33.28
C PHE A 522 10.37 -9.09 34.50
N LEU A 523 11.48 -8.38 34.30
CA LEU A 523 12.15 -7.56 35.29
C LEU A 523 12.02 -6.10 34.87
N SER A 524 11.33 -5.28 35.67
CA SER A 524 11.14 -3.84 35.42
C SER A 524 12.38 -3.00 35.81
N PHE A 525 13.55 -3.63 35.77
CA PHE A 525 14.83 -3.05 36.11
C PHE A 525 15.94 -3.72 35.28
N THR A 526 17.08 -3.06 35.21
CA THR A 526 18.26 -3.59 34.53
C THR A 526 18.99 -4.59 35.41
N LEU A 527 18.91 -5.87 35.06
CA LEU A 527 19.47 -6.97 35.83
C LEU A 527 20.99 -6.85 36.00
N HIS A 528 21.70 -6.33 34.99
CA HIS A 528 23.15 -6.09 35.08
C HIS A 528 23.54 -5.08 36.17
N ASN A 529 22.69 -4.07 36.44
CA ASN A 529 22.88 -3.12 37.53
C ASN A 529 22.59 -3.72 38.91
N ALA A 530 21.98 -4.91 38.96
CA ALA A 530 21.69 -5.66 40.19
C ALA A 530 22.73 -6.76 40.50
N ASN A 531 23.92 -6.68 39.91
CA ASN A 531 25.01 -7.64 40.11
C ASN A 531 25.97 -7.31 41.27
N GLY A 532 25.55 -6.53 42.27
CA GLY A 532 26.38 -6.09 43.39
C GLY A 532 26.83 -7.21 44.35
N LYS A 533 26.28 -8.42 44.20
CA LYS A 533 26.74 -9.66 44.86
C LYS A 533 27.55 -10.58 43.94
N GLY A 534 27.67 -10.26 42.64
CA GLY A 534 28.32 -11.12 41.65
C GLY A 534 27.55 -12.40 41.33
N ASN A 535 26.23 -12.40 41.50
CA ASN A 535 25.38 -13.60 41.44
C ASN A 535 24.30 -13.56 40.34
N VAL A 536 24.37 -12.62 39.38
CA VAL A 536 23.46 -12.60 38.22
C VAL A 536 23.56 -13.89 37.39
N ILE A 537 24.75 -14.50 37.32
CA ILE A 537 24.95 -15.78 36.64
C ILE A 537 24.03 -16.89 37.19
N GLU A 538 23.72 -16.88 38.48
CA GLU A 538 22.82 -17.89 39.08
C GLU A 538 21.37 -17.66 38.67
N VAL A 539 20.97 -16.41 38.40
CA VAL A 539 19.64 -16.09 37.84
C VAL A 539 19.51 -16.63 36.43
N LEU A 540 20.55 -16.42 35.60
CA LEU A 540 20.57 -16.93 34.23
C LEU A 540 20.66 -18.45 34.19
N ARG A 541 21.43 -19.07 35.10
CA ARG A 541 21.47 -20.52 35.28
C ARG A 541 20.10 -21.08 35.56
N GLU A 542 19.41 -20.55 36.56
CA GLU A 542 18.08 -21.02 36.96
C GLU A 542 17.04 -20.85 35.84
N PHE A 543 17.19 -19.82 35.01
CA PHE A 543 16.36 -19.60 33.84
C PHE A 543 16.63 -20.62 32.72
N LEU A 544 17.90 -21.03 32.52
CA LEU A 544 18.32 -21.92 31.42
C LEU A 544 18.30 -23.42 31.75
N GLU A 545 18.29 -23.82 33.03
CA GLU A 545 18.37 -25.22 33.47
C GLU A 545 17.01 -25.95 33.53
N ARG A 546 15.93 -25.38 32.98
CA ARG A 546 14.55 -25.84 33.19
C ARG A 546 13.83 -26.31 31.96
#